data_AF-A0A925VM15-F1
#
_entry.id   AF-A0A925VM15-F1
#
_cell.length_a   1.000
_cell.length_b   1.000
_cell.length_c   1.000
_cell.angle_alpha   90.00
_cell.angle_beta   90.00
_cell.angle_gamma   90.00
#
_symmetry.space_group_name_H-M   'P 1'
#
loop_
_entity.id
_entity.type
_entity.pdbx_description
1 polymer ?
#
loop_
_entity_poly.entity_id
_entity_poly.type
_entity_poly.pdbx_seq_one_letter_code
_entity_poly.pdbx_strand_id
1 'polypeptide(L)' 'QARLLGALIALAGVADNPPPELVLTEIVDTGVRAGARVWVNCREHNSDSVRSAAVAELQEALQEAV' A
#
# COMPACT_ATOMS: atom_id res chain seq x y z
N GLN A 1 4.87 10.18 -4.61
CA GLN A 1 4.35 9.88 -3.25
C GLN A 1 2.81 9.95 -3.18
N ALA A 2 2.16 11.03 -3.66
CA ALA A 2 0.70 11.17 -3.61
C ALA A 2 -0.08 10.06 -4.35
N ARG A 3 0.42 9.57 -5.49
CA ARG A 3 -0.26 8.51 -6.28
C ARG A 3 -0.29 7.15 -5.58
N LEU A 4 0.83 6.72 -4.98
CA LEU A 4 0.91 5.47 -4.22
C LEU A 4 0.00 5.48 -2.98
N LEU A 5 -0.04 6.61 -2.27
CA LEU A 5 -0.94 6.78 -1.13
C LEU A 5 -2.41 6.75 -1.58
N GLY A 6 -2.72 7.40 -2.71
CA GLY A 6 -4.06 7.42 -3.30
C GLY A 6 -4.56 6.02 -3.70
N ALA A 7 -3.70 5.20 -4.31
CA ALA A 7 -4.04 3.82 -4.67
C ALA A 7 -4.38 2.97 -3.43
N LEU A 8 -3.65 3.14 -2.33
CA LEU A 8 -3.92 2.44 -1.08
C LEU A 8 -5.23 2.90 -0.42
N ILE A 9 -5.52 4.20 -0.45
CA ILE A 9 -6.77 4.75 0.11
C ILE A 9 -7.99 4.28 -0.69
N ALA A 10 -7.85 4.13 -2.01
CA ALA A 10 -8.94 3.67 -2.88
C ALA A 10 -9.22 2.15 -2.75
N LEU A 11 -8.33 1.40 -2.08
CA LEU A 11 -8.43 -0.06 -2.00
C LEU A 11 -9.55 -0.48 -1.03
N ALA A 12 -10.46 -1.33 -1.52
CA ALA A 12 -11.52 -1.88 -0.70
C ALA A 12 -10.98 -2.60 0.54
N GLY A 13 -11.51 -2.25 1.71
CA GLY A 13 -11.11 -2.81 3.00
C GLY A 13 -9.98 -2.07 3.71
N VAL A 14 -9.32 -1.09 3.07
CA VAL A 14 -8.42 -0.14 3.75
C VAL A 14 -9.26 0.94 4.43
N ALA A 15 -9.01 1.17 5.71
CA ALA A 15 -9.60 2.28 6.45
C ALA A 15 -8.94 3.61 6.06
N ASP A 16 -9.75 4.65 5.92
CA ASP A 16 -9.34 6.03 5.67
C ASP A 16 -8.89 6.74 6.96
N ASN A 17 -9.35 6.25 8.11
CA ASN A 17 -8.99 6.75 9.43
C ASN A 17 -8.71 5.59 10.41
N PRO A 18 -7.48 5.44 10.92
CA PRO A 18 -6.29 6.25 10.60
C PRO A 18 -5.81 6.06 9.15
N PRO A 19 -5.28 7.12 8.50
CA PRO A 19 -4.93 7.07 7.09
C PRO A 19 -3.75 6.15 6.82
N PRO A 20 -3.65 5.58 5.60
CA PRO A 20 -2.47 4.86 5.14
C PRO A 20 -1.18 5.69 5.25
N GLU A 21 -0.08 5.03 5.61
CA GLU A 21 1.24 5.65 5.73
C GLU A 21 2.25 4.93 4.83
N LEU A 22 3.02 5.69 4.05
CA LEU A 22 4.20 5.17 3.36
C LEU A 22 5.41 5.23 4.30
N VAL A 23 6.04 4.09 4.50
CA VAL A 23 7.22 3.96 5.37
C VAL A 23 8.42 3.68 4.48
N LEU A 24 9.38 4.60 4.43
CA LEU A 24 10.69 4.32 3.85
C LEU A 24 11.47 3.46 4.84
N THR A 25 11.71 2.21 4.47
CA THR A 25 12.27 1.23 5.40
C THR A 25 13.80 1.23 5.34
N GLU A 26 14.38 1.26 4.14
CA GLU A 26 15.82 1.09 3.97
C GLU A 26 16.27 1.50 2.55
N ILE A 27 17.46 2.10 2.42
CA ILE A 27 18.16 2.17 1.13
C ILE A 27 19.11 0.98 1.10
N VAL A 28 18.98 0.12 0.09
CA VAL A 28 19.83 -1.04 -0.14
C VAL A 28 20.75 -0.78 -1.32
N ASP A 29 21.84 -1.55 -1.46
CA ASP A 29 22.91 -1.28 -2.44
C ASP A 29 22.43 -1.08 -3.89
N THR A 30 21.32 -1.71 -4.26
CA THR A 30 20.76 -1.66 -5.63
C THR A 30 19.39 -0.99 -5.72
N GLY A 31 18.89 -0.35 -4.65
CA GLY A 31 17.55 0.23 -4.67
C GLY A 31 17.04 0.76 -3.35
N VAL A 32 15.74 1.09 -3.33
CA VAL A 32 15.06 1.61 -2.14
C VAL A 32 13.98 0.62 -1.72
N ARG A 33 14.01 0.19 -0.46
CA ARG A 33 12.95 -0.58 0.15
C ARG A 33 11.95 0.38 0.80
N ALA A 34 10.78 0.48 0.18
CA ALA A 34 9.62 1.16 0.73
C ALA A 34 8.59 0.13 1.19
N GLY A 35 7.90 0.44 2.28
CA GLY A 35 6.72 -0.28 2.78
C GLY A 35 5.52 0.65 2.90
N ALA A 36 4.35 0.06 3.12
CA ALA A 36 3.14 0.79 3.45
C ALA A 36 2.51 0.18 4.70
N ARG A 37 1.97 1.03 5.57
CA ARG A 37 1.16 0.63 6.72
C ARG A 37 -0.28 1.06 6.45
N VAL A 38 -1.19 0.11 6.53
CA VAL A 38 -2.62 0.32 6.31
C VAL A 38 -3.41 -0.29 7.46
N TRP A 39 -4.56 0.28 7.73
CA TRP A 39 -5.54 -0.27 8.66
C TRP A 39 -6.63 -0.98 7.87
N VAL A 40 -7.04 -2.16 8.33
CA VAL A 40 -8.01 -2.99 7.61
C VAL A 40 -9.26 -3.20 8.47
N ASN A 41 -10.43 -2.99 7.88
CA ASN A 41 -11.69 -3.35 8.54
C ASN A 41 -11.90 -4.87 8.47
N CYS A 42 -11.39 -5.59 9.47
CA CYS A 42 -11.47 -7.05 9.53
C CYS A 42 -12.89 -7.61 9.72
N ARG A 43 -13.91 -6.78 9.93
CA ARG A 43 -15.32 -7.23 9.97
C ARG A 43 -15.87 -7.52 8.58
N GLU A 44 -15.38 -6.81 7.57
CA GLU A 44 -15.90 -6.83 6.21
C GLU A 44 -14.91 -7.46 5.23
N HIS A 45 -13.61 -7.39 5.54
CA HIS A 45 -12.55 -7.84 4.67
C HIS A 45 -11.52 -8.70 5.40
N ASN A 46 -10.95 -9.68 4.69
CA ASN A 46 -9.84 -10.47 5.19
C ASN A 46 -8.50 -9.73 4.98
N SER A 47 -7.66 -9.66 6.02
CA SER A 47 -6.39 -8.93 5.98
C SER A 47 -5.37 -9.47 4.97
N ASP A 48 -5.33 -10.79 4.73
CA ASP A 48 -4.44 -11.39 3.73
C ASP A 48 -4.91 -11.09 2.30
N SER A 49 -6.22 -11.07 2.06
CA SER A 49 -6.80 -10.66 0.78
C SER A 49 -6.51 -9.19 0.49
N VAL A 50 -6.72 -8.31 1.48
CA VAL A 50 -6.41 -6.87 1.37
C VAL A 50 -4.92 -6.65 1.15
N ARG A 51 -4.04 -7.39 1.84
CA ARG A 51 -2.59 -7.34 1.60
C ARG A 51 -2.25 -7.72 0.16
N SER A 52 -2.82 -8.81 -0.35
CA SER A 52 -2.53 -9.29 -1.71
C SER A 52 -2.99 -8.28 -2.76
N ALA A 53 -4.16 -7.68 -2.59
CA ALA A 53 -4.67 -6.62 -3.45
C ALA A 53 -3.80 -5.36 -3.38
N ALA A 54 -3.40 -4.93 -2.17
CA ALA A 54 -2.53 -3.76 -2.00
C ALA A 54 -1.16 -3.96 -2.67
N VAL A 55 -0.58 -5.16 -2.62
CA VAL A 55 0.68 -5.47 -3.31
C VAL A 55 0.51 -5.38 -4.83
N ALA A 56 -0.59 -5.90 -5.38
CA ALA A 56 -0.87 -5.85 -6.81
C ALA A 56 -1.01 -4.39 -7.31
N GLU A 57 -1.79 -3.57 -6.62
CA GLU A 57 -1.96 -2.14 -6.94
C GLU A 57 -0.64 -1.37 -6.86
N LEU A 58 0.18 -1.64 -5.84
CA LEU A 58 1.49 -1.02 -5.70
C LEU A 58 2.45 -1.44 -6.82
N GLN A 59 2.39 -2.70 -7.27
CA GLN A 59 3.19 -3.18 -8.39
C GLN A 59 2.80 -2.52 -9.71
N GLU A 60 1.50 -2.40 -9.98
CA GLU A 60 0.98 -1.73 -11.18
C GLU A 60 1.36 -0.24 -11.18
N ALA A 61 1.13 0.46 -10.07
CA ALA A 61 1.47 1.87 -9.93
C ALA A 61 2.99 2.14 -10.06
N LEU A 62 3.84 1.17 -9.72
CA LEU A 62 5.29 1.26 -9.93
C LEU A 62 5.68 0.97 -11.40
N GLN A 63 5.02 0.03 -12.07
CA GLN A 63 5.28 -0.26 -13.49
C GLN A 63 4.92 0.91 -14.40
N GLU A 64 3.83 1.63 -14.11
CA GLU A 64 3.44 2.82 -14.88
C GLU A 64 4.34 4.04 -14.63
N ALA A 65 5.13 4.03 -13.57
CA ALA A 65 5.97 5.15 -13.17
C ALA A 65 7.40 5.09 -13.73
N VAL A 66 7.80 3.97 -14.34
CA VAL A 66 9.10 3.73 -14.99
C VAL A 66 8.96 3.85 -16.50
#